data_AF-A0AA96WQF4-F1
#
_entry.id   AF-A0AA96WQF4-F1
#
_cell.length_a   1.000
_cell.length_b   1.000
_cell.length_c   1.000
_cell.angle_alpha   90.00
_cell.angle_beta   90.00
_cell.angle_gamma   90.00
#
_symmetry.space_group_name_H-M   'P 1'
#
loop_
_entity.id
_entity.type
_entity.pdbx_description
1 polymer ?
#
loop_
_entity_poly.entity_id
_entity_poly.type
_entity_poly.pdbx_seq_one_letter_code
_entity_poly.pdbx_strand_id
1 'polypeptide(L)'
;MSAPTATAPVNAEQTGRRVEEVLDRLAESGDPAVTAAAEELVRSLMDFYGAGLARILHLLSSAPGDPSARLLGDELVASLLVLHDLHPEDRDTRIARALDTVREHILDVMELDEPTGTLRLRARASGGCGCGSAADARQAAETALACFAPEVRAVHVETAPVEPPLLQIGSAPAGAR
;
A
#
# COMPACT_ATOMS: atom_id res chain seq x y z
N MET A 1 -34.30 -0.38 -7.33
CA MET A 1 -33.08 -0.27 -6.52
C MET A 1 -31.95 -0.82 -7.36
N SER A 2 -31.19 0.06 -8.02
CA SER A 2 -30.13 -0.35 -8.93
C SER A 2 -28.91 -0.78 -8.11
N ALA A 3 -28.42 -1.99 -8.38
CA ALA A 3 -27.16 -2.47 -7.84
C ALA A 3 -26.03 -1.52 -8.24
N PRO A 4 -25.06 -1.23 -7.35
CA PRO A 4 -23.86 -0.51 -7.77
C PRO A 4 -23.15 -1.37 -8.81
N THR A 5 -23.05 -0.85 -10.03
CA THR A 5 -22.13 -1.37 -11.05
C THR A 5 -20.73 -1.23 -10.47
N ALA A 6 -20.15 -2.35 -10.03
CA ALA A 6 -18.75 -2.45 -9.70
C ALA A 6 -17.95 -2.27 -11.00
N THR A 7 -17.74 -1.01 -11.39
CA THR A 7 -16.68 -0.64 -12.32
C THR A 7 -15.41 -1.23 -11.76
N ALA A 8 -14.70 -2.05 -12.53
CA ALA A 8 -13.41 -2.60 -12.10
C ALA A 8 -12.57 -1.47 -11.50
N PRO A 9 -11.98 -1.65 -10.30
CA PRO A 9 -11.29 -0.57 -9.61
C PRO A 9 -10.19 -0.07 -10.54
N VAL A 10 -10.29 1.20 -10.91
CA VAL A 10 -9.23 1.87 -11.66
C VAL A 10 -8.01 1.84 -10.75
N ASN A 11 -7.00 1.05 -11.11
CA ASN A 11 -5.77 0.98 -10.32
C ASN A 11 -4.87 2.15 -10.75
N ALA A 12 -4.42 2.96 -9.79
CA ALA A 12 -3.52 4.08 -10.04
C ALA A 12 -2.20 3.61 -10.66
N GLU A 13 -1.68 2.46 -10.21
CA GLU A 13 -0.46 1.85 -10.75
C GLU A 13 -0.65 1.44 -12.22
N GLN A 14 -1.76 0.78 -12.54
CA GLN A 14 -2.06 0.38 -13.92
C GLN A 14 -2.26 1.59 -14.83
N THR A 15 -2.89 2.65 -14.30
CA THR A 15 -3.08 3.92 -15.02
C THR A 15 -1.74 4.61 -15.27
N GLY A 16 -0.87 4.65 -14.25
CA GLY A 16 0.49 5.17 -14.35
C GLY A 16 1.30 4.46 -15.44
N ARG A 17 1.35 3.11 -15.40
CA ARG A 17 2.04 2.31 -16.44
C ARG A 17 1.54 2.61 -17.85
N ARG A 18 0.22 2.77 -18.02
CA ARG A 18 -0.35 3.12 -19.32
C ARG A 18 0.05 4.52 -19.79
N VAL A 19 0.17 5.48 -18.87
CA VAL A 19 0.65 6.83 -19.20
C VAL A 19 2.12 6.78 -19.60
N GLU A 20 2.95 6.05 -18.85
CA GLU A 20 4.37 5.82 -19.17
C GLU A 20 4.54 5.20 -20.56
N GLU A 21 3.82 4.11 -20.88
CA GLU A 21 3.84 3.49 -22.22
C GLU A 21 3.43 4.44 -23.36
N VAL A 22 2.55 5.40 -23.08
CA VAL A 22 2.17 6.42 -24.07
C VAL A 22 3.31 7.44 -24.23
N LEU A 23 3.90 7.90 -23.13
CA LEU A 23 5.02 8.84 -23.14
C LEU A 23 6.24 8.24 -23.84
N ASP A 24 6.57 6.96 -23.56
CA ASP A 24 7.67 6.25 -24.21
C ASP A 24 7.48 6.16 -25.73
N ARG A 25 6.29 5.79 -26.19
CA ARG A 25 5.97 5.77 -27.63
C ARG A 25 6.04 7.14 -28.27
N LEU A 26 5.69 8.21 -27.54
CA LEU A 26 5.85 9.58 -28.03
C LEU A 26 7.34 9.96 -28.09
N ALA A 27 8.15 9.53 -27.14
CA ALA A 27 9.60 9.73 -27.14
C ALA A 27 10.30 8.95 -28.27
N GLU A 28 9.83 7.75 -28.61
CA GLU A 28 10.33 6.96 -29.74
C GLU A 28 10.18 7.67 -31.11
N SER A 29 9.28 8.65 -31.22
CA SER A 29 9.16 9.48 -32.42
C SER A 29 10.41 10.31 -32.72
N GLY A 30 11.27 10.53 -31.72
CA GLY A 30 12.53 11.25 -31.82
C GLY A 30 12.39 12.77 -31.90
N ASP A 31 11.17 13.32 -31.75
CA ASP A 31 10.92 14.77 -31.73
C ASP A 31 10.87 15.29 -30.28
N PRO A 32 11.88 16.04 -29.81
CA PRO A 32 11.91 16.58 -28.45
C PRO A 32 10.73 17.52 -28.15
N ALA A 33 10.16 18.18 -29.16
CA ALA A 33 9.02 19.08 -28.97
C ALA A 33 7.74 18.30 -28.63
N VAL A 34 7.56 17.11 -29.21
CA VAL A 34 6.42 16.23 -28.93
C VAL A 34 6.49 15.69 -27.50
N THR A 35 7.67 15.22 -27.08
CA THR A 35 7.89 14.75 -25.71
C THR A 35 7.64 15.87 -24.69
N ALA A 36 8.21 17.06 -24.91
CA ALA A 36 8.02 18.20 -24.01
C ALA A 36 6.54 18.61 -23.91
N ALA A 37 5.81 18.65 -25.03
CA ALA A 37 4.39 18.97 -25.04
C ALA A 37 3.53 17.92 -24.30
N ALA A 38 3.89 16.63 -24.42
CA ALA A 38 3.22 15.56 -23.71
C ALA A 38 3.45 15.65 -22.19
N GLU A 39 4.68 15.91 -21.75
CA GLU A 39 5.00 16.13 -20.34
C GLU A 39 4.29 17.37 -19.78
N GLU A 40 4.24 18.47 -20.54
CA GLU A 40 3.53 19.69 -20.15
C GLU A 40 2.02 19.44 -20.00
N LEU A 41 1.43 18.67 -20.91
CA LEU A 41 0.03 18.27 -20.84
C LEU A 41 -0.25 17.45 -19.57
N VAL A 42 0.56 16.43 -19.29
CA VAL A 42 0.39 15.60 -18.09
C VAL A 42 0.52 16.45 -16.82
N ARG A 43 1.56 17.30 -16.74
CA ARG A 43 1.78 18.20 -15.61
C ARG A 43 0.58 19.13 -15.38
N SER A 44 0.08 19.76 -16.46
CA SER A 44 -1.07 20.67 -16.38
C SER A 44 -2.34 19.98 -15.89
N LEU A 45 -2.60 18.76 -16.35
CA LEU A 45 -3.74 17.98 -15.89
C LEU A 45 -3.59 17.54 -14.42
N MET A 46 -2.40 17.09 -14.03
CA MET A 46 -2.09 16.71 -12.65
C MET A 46 -2.26 17.88 -11.69
N ASP A 47 -1.77 19.07 -12.05
CA ASP A 47 -1.90 20.28 -11.24
C ASP A 47 -3.39 20.69 -11.10
N PHE A 48 -4.13 20.68 -12.21
CA PHE A 48 -5.55 21.06 -12.21
C PHE A 48 -6.41 20.09 -11.38
N TYR A 49 -6.22 18.78 -11.55
CA TYR A 49 -6.97 17.78 -10.80
C TYR A 49 -6.57 17.78 -9.32
N GLY A 50 -5.29 17.94 -9.00
CA GLY A 50 -4.81 18.10 -7.62
C GLY A 50 -5.46 19.30 -6.93
N ALA A 51 -5.48 20.47 -7.59
CA ALA A 51 -6.14 21.66 -7.05
C ALA A 51 -7.65 21.45 -6.83
N GLY A 52 -8.31 20.76 -7.76
CA GLY A 52 -9.73 20.39 -7.64
C GLY A 52 -10.00 19.47 -6.45
N LEU A 53 -9.20 18.41 -6.28
CA LEU A 53 -9.29 17.48 -5.16
C LEU A 53 -9.06 18.18 -3.81
N ALA A 54 -8.03 19.01 -3.72
CA ALA A 54 -7.74 19.81 -2.52
C ALA A 54 -8.94 20.70 -2.16
N ARG A 55 -9.55 21.34 -3.16
CA ARG A 55 -10.74 22.16 -2.95
C ARG A 55 -11.95 21.33 -2.48
N ILE A 56 -12.16 20.15 -3.04
CA ILE A 56 -13.24 19.24 -2.60
C ILE A 56 -13.04 18.85 -1.14
N LEU A 57 -11.83 18.41 -0.74
CA LEU A 57 -11.52 18.06 0.65
C LEU A 57 -11.76 19.24 1.59
N HIS A 58 -11.32 20.44 1.22
CA HIS A 58 -11.55 21.64 2.02
C HIS A 58 -13.05 21.94 2.23
N LEU A 59 -13.86 21.84 1.18
CA LEU A 59 -15.31 22.04 1.27
C LEU A 59 -15.99 20.99 2.14
N LEU A 60 -15.54 19.73 2.06
CA LEU A 60 -16.08 18.62 2.86
C LEU A 60 -15.69 18.71 4.33
N SER A 61 -14.46 19.15 4.64
CA SER A 61 -14.00 19.36 6.02
C SER A 61 -14.80 20.43 6.77
N SER A 62 -15.45 21.35 6.03
CA SER A 62 -16.30 22.40 6.58
C SER A 62 -17.75 21.95 6.81
N ALA A 63 -18.14 20.75 6.33
CA ALA A 63 -19.48 20.22 6.48
C ALA A 63 -19.64 19.42 7.79
N PRO A 64 -20.83 19.45 8.43
CA PRO A 64 -21.08 18.66 9.63
C PRO A 64 -21.17 17.16 9.31
N GLY A 65 -20.58 16.34 10.19
CA GLY A 65 -20.51 14.89 10.06
C GLY A 65 -19.32 14.50 9.20
N ASP A 66 -18.17 14.30 9.86
CA ASP A 66 -16.86 14.03 9.26
C ASP A 66 -16.93 12.99 8.12
N PRO A 67 -17.00 13.43 6.84
CA PRO A 67 -17.13 12.51 5.71
C PRO A 67 -15.76 11.91 5.33
N SER A 68 -14.66 12.38 5.96
CA SER A 68 -13.31 12.00 5.62
C SER A 68 -13.07 10.50 5.79
N ALA A 69 -13.53 9.91 6.90
CA ALA A 69 -13.33 8.48 7.16
C ALA A 69 -13.87 7.57 6.05
N ARG A 70 -14.99 7.94 5.42
CA ARG A 70 -15.55 7.17 4.29
C ARG A 70 -14.75 7.33 3.01
N LEU A 71 -14.24 8.53 2.74
CA LEU A 71 -13.39 8.80 1.58
C LEU A 71 -12.02 8.14 1.72
N LEU A 72 -11.41 8.23 2.90
CA LEU A 72 -10.14 7.58 3.21
C LEU A 72 -10.27 6.06 3.29
N GLY A 73 -11.49 5.53 3.41
CA GLY A 73 -11.79 4.10 3.34
C GLY A 73 -11.96 3.57 1.91
N ASP A 74 -12.17 4.45 0.93
CA ASP A 74 -12.27 4.06 -0.48
C ASP A 74 -10.87 4.01 -1.11
N GLU A 75 -10.50 2.84 -1.62
CA GLU A 75 -9.15 2.55 -2.11
C GLU A 75 -8.73 3.46 -3.27
N LEU A 76 -9.65 3.72 -4.21
CA LEU A 76 -9.37 4.58 -5.37
C LEU A 76 -9.17 6.02 -4.92
N VAL A 77 -10.04 6.51 -4.04
CA VAL A 77 -9.94 7.88 -3.53
C VAL A 77 -8.67 8.05 -2.69
N ALA A 78 -8.37 7.12 -1.79
CA ALA A 78 -7.15 7.15 -0.99
C ALA A 78 -5.90 7.20 -1.88
N SER A 79 -5.82 6.33 -2.90
CA SER A 79 -4.72 6.29 -3.86
C SER A 79 -4.56 7.61 -4.64
N LEU A 80 -5.66 8.22 -5.10
CA LEU A 80 -5.64 9.53 -5.76
C LEU A 80 -5.16 10.65 -4.83
N LEU A 81 -5.58 10.63 -3.57
CA LEU A 81 -5.13 11.62 -2.59
C LEU A 81 -3.63 11.49 -2.31
N VAL A 82 -3.10 10.27 -2.23
CA VAL A 82 -1.66 10.05 -2.08
C VAL A 82 -0.90 10.55 -3.31
N LEU A 83 -1.38 10.24 -4.52
CA LEU A 83 -0.74 10.68 -5.78
C LEU A 83 -0.60 12.20 -5.88
N HIS A 84 -1.50 12.95 -5.26
CA HIS A 84 -1.49 14.42 -5.24
C HIS A 84 -0.93 15.03 -3.95
N ASP A 85 -0.32 14.25 -3.05
CA ASP A 85 0.17 14.70 -1.74
C ASP A 85 -0.92 15.36 -0.86
N LEU A 86 -2.16 14.91 -0.99
CA LEU A 86 -3.35 15.43 -0.30
C LEU A 86 -3.89 14.51 0.80
N HIS A 87 -3.28 13.34 0.99
CA HIS A 87 -3.74 12.40 1.99
C HIS A 87 -3.47 12.95 3.41
N PRO A 88 -4.48 13.00 4.31
CA PRO A 88 -4.34 13.61 5.63
C PRO A 88 -3.52 12.76 6.61
N GLU A 89 -3.54 11.44 6.46
CA GLU A 89 -2.67 10.53 7.21
C GLU A 89 -1.28 10.52 6.57
N ASP A 90 -0.22 10.53 7.38
CA ASP A 90 1.15 10.34 6.92
C ASP A 90 1.38 8.92 6.37
N ARG A 91 2.51 8.74 5.67
CA ARG A 91 2.88 7.47 5.04
C ARG A 91 2.84 6.29 6.02
N ASP A 92 3.46 6.44 7.17
CA ASP A 92 3.66 5.33 8.10
C ASP A 92 2.32 4.90 8.72
N THR A 93 1.44 5.87 8.97
CA THR A 93 0.05 5.64 9.41
C THR A 93 -0.76 4.90 8.35
N ARG A 94 -0.64 5.28 7.07
CA ARG A 94 -1.33 4.59 5.96
C ARG A 94 -0.84 3.14 5.82
N ILE A 95 0.48 2.93 5.86
CA ILE A 95 1.09 1.61 5.77
C ILE A 95 0.60 0.73 6.93
N ALA A 96 0.63 1.23 8.17
CA ALA A 96 0.13 0.49 9.33
C ALA A 96 -1.34 0.10 9.16
N ARG A 97 -2.18 1.06 8.75
CA ARG A 97 -3.61 0.84 8.50
C ARG A 97 -3.86 -0.20 7.39
N ALA A 98 -3.06 -0.20 6.34
CA ALA A 98 -3.14 -1.19 5.27
C ALA A 98 -2.80 -2.60 5.80
N LEU A 99 -1.72 -2.72 6.57
CA LEU A 99 -1.30 -4.00 7.15
C LEU A 99 -2.30 -4.54 8.19
N ASP A 100 -2.99 -3.66 8.92
CA ASP A 100 -4.07 -4.04 9.84
C ASP A 100 -5.26 -4.76 9.14
N THR A 101 -5.40 -4.61 7.82
CA THR A 101 -6.42 -5.36 7.06
C THR A 101 -6.05 -6.83 6.89
N VAL A 102 -4.77 -7.18 6.97
CA VAL A 102 -4.20 -8.53 6.78
C VAL A 102 -4.05 -9.26 8.12
N ARG A 103 -5.12 -9.31 8.91
CA ARG A 103 -5.09 -9.79 10.31
C ARG A 103 -4.62 -11.24 10.50
N GLU A 104 -4.68 -12.05 9.46
CA GLU A 104 -4.16 -13.42 9.44
C GLU A 104 -2.63 -13.50 9.51
N HIS A 105 -1.94 -12.38 9.21
CA HIS A 105 -0.49 -12.27 9.26
C HIS A 105 -0.09 -11.09 10.16
N ILE A 106 0.62 -11.38 11.25
CA ILE A 106 1.16 -10.32 12.11
C ILE A 106 2.47 -9.82 11.48
N LEU A 107 2.41 -8.65 10.85
CA LEU A 107 3.51 -8.04 10.11
C LEU A 107 3.99 -6.78 10.84
N ASP A 108 5.25 -6.77 11.26
CA ASP A 108 5.89 -5.57 11.79
C ASP A 108 6.66 -4.84 10.68
N VAL A 109 6.45 -3.54 10.53
CA VAL A 109 7.24 -2.70 9.62
C VAL A 109 8.66 -2.55 10.17
N MET A 110 9.66 -2.87 9.36
CA MET A 110 11.07 -2.70 9.73
C MET A 110 11.67 -1.44 9.14
N GLU A 111 11.54 -1.29 7.82
CA GLU A 111 12.19 -0.24 7.07
C GLU A 111 11.47 -0.06 5.72
N LEU A 112 11.43 1.17 5.23
CA LEU A 112 11.09 1.48 3.85
C LEU A 112 12.32 2.11 3.19
N ASP A 113 12.80 1.45 2.14
CA ASP A 113 13.85 2.00 1.28
C ASP A 113 13.24 3.00 0.29
N GLU A 114 13.31 4.30 0.60
CA GLU A 114 12.65 5.35 -0.19
C GLU A 114 13.08 5.39 -1.67
N PRO A 115 14.38 5.26 -2.03
CA PRO A 115 14.80 5.19 -3.43
C PRO A 115 14.15 4.09 -4.25
N THR A 116 13.94 2.90 -3.66
CA THR A 116 13.38 1.75 -4.40
C THR A 116 11.89 1.55 -4.16
N GLY A 117 11.33 2.13 -3.10
CA GLY A 117 9.98 1.87 -2.63
C GLY A 117 9.82 0.48 -2.01
N THR A 118 10.91 -0.12 -1.51
CA THR A 118 10.88 -1.49 -0.97
C THR A 118 10.58 -1.48 0.53
N LEU A 119 9.42 -2.04 0.90
CA LEU A 119 9.02 -2.20 2.30
C LEU A 119 9.52 -3.54 2.87
N ARG A 120 10.34 -3.47 3.91
CA ARG A 120 10.79 -4.63 4.68
C ARG A 120 9.83 -4.87 5.85
N LEU A 121 9.27 -6.06 5.90
CA LEU A 121 8.33 -6.51 6.91
C LEU A 121 8.90 -7.73 7.64
N ARG A 122 8.61 -7.83 8.93
CA ARG A 122 8.86 -9.04 9.71
C ARG A 122 7.55 -9.74 10.02
N ALA A 123 7.41 -10.99 9.60
CA ALA A 123 6.30 -11.83 10.03
C ALA A 123 6.60 -12.43 11.41
N ARG A 124 5.71 -12.20 12.38
CA ARG A 124 5.72 -12.96 13.64
C ARG A 124 5.04 -14.31 13.44
N ALA A 125 5.65 -15.36 14.00
CA ALA A 125 5.01 -16.66 14.07
C ALA A 125 3.76 -16.56 14.97
N SER A 126 2.56 -16.77 14.40
CA SER A 126 1.37 -16.98 15.21
C SER A 126 1.42 -18.41 15.77
N GLY A 127 1.32 -18.53 17.10
CA GLY A 127 1.32 -19.81 17.79
C GLY A 127 0.03 -20.57 17.52
N GLY A 128 -0.07 -21.26 16.39
CA GLY A 128 -1.20 -22.12 16.05
C GLY A 128 -1.17 -22.54 14.58
N CYS A 129 -1.16 -23.85 14.35
CA CYS A 129 -1.30 -24.58 13.08
C CYS A 129 -1.12 -23.76 11.79
N GLY A 130 0.05 -23.91 11.15
CA GLY A 130 0.46 -23.17 9.97
C GLY A 130 -0.58 -23.12 8.85
N CYS A 131 -0.99 -21.92 8.49
CA CYS A 131 -1.71 -21.59 7.28
C CYS A 131 -1.25 -20.18 6.87
N GLY A 132 -0.20 -20.10 6.06
CA GLY A 132 0.40 -18.85 5.60
C GLY A 132 1.91 -18.98 5.48
N SER A 133 2.39 -19.32 4.29
CA SER A 133 3.81 -19.20 3.99
C SER A 133 4.22 -17.72 3.98
N ALA A 134 5.52 -17.41 4.11
CA ALA A 134 6.00 -16.03 3.95
C ALA A 134 5.64 -15.43 2.59
N ALA A 135 5.44 -16.28 1.57
CA ALA A 135 4.97 -15.87 0.25
C ALA A 135 3.50 -15.43 0.27
N ASP A 136 2.63 -16.14 1.00
CA ASP A 136 1.22 -15.76 1.15
C ASP A 136 1.09 -14.43 1.91
N ALA A 137 1.86 -14.27 3.00
CA ALA A 137 1.89 -13.03 3.77
C ALA A 137 2.40 -11.84 2.95
N ARG A 138 3.42 -12.08 2.11
CA ARG A 138 3.91 -11.08 1.16
C ARG A 138 2.83 -10.68 0.18
N GLN A 139 2.17 -11.63 -0.47
CA GLN A 139 1.15 -11.35 -1.48
C GLN A 139 -0.04 -10.58 -0.88
N ALA A 140 -0.46 -10.95 0.32
CA ALA A 140 -1.54 -10.28 1.03
C ALA A 140 -1.14 -8.83 1.40
N ALA A 141 0.10 -8.63 1.88
CA ALA A 141 0.63 -7.30 2.16
C ALA A 141 0.74 -6.43 0.90
N GLU A 142 1.28 -6.96 -0.21
CA GLU A 142 1.37 -6.25 -1.50
C GLU A 142 -0.02 -5.80 -1.98
N THR A 143 -1.02 -6.68 -1.87
CA THR A 143 -2.40 -6.36 -2.25
C THR A 143 -3.00 -5.26 -1.39
N ALA A 144 -2.83 -5.33 -0.06
CA ALA A 144 -3.37 -4.31 0.84
C ALA A 144 -2.66 -2.95 0.66
N LEU A 145 -1.34 -2.97 0.45
CA LEU A 145 -0.53 -1.76 0.31
C LEU A 145 -0.74 -1.07 -1.03
N ALA A 146 -0.97 -1.81 -2.12
CA ALA A 146 -1.25 -1.22 -3.43
C ALA A 146 -2.42 -0.22 -3.39
N CYS A 147 -3.38 -0.43 -2.50
CA CYS A 147 -4.57 0.41 -2.36
C CYS A 147 -4.34 1.66 -1.51
N PHE A 148 -3.59 1.54 -0.39
CA PHE A 148 -3.48 2.60 0.62
C PHE A 148 -2.10 3.26 0.70
N ALA A 149 -1.08 2.62 0.14
CA ALA A 149 0.32 3.07 0.14
C ALA A 149 0.96 2.80 -1.24
N PRO A 150 0.51 3.46 -2.33
CA PRO A 150 1.02 3.27 -3.70
C PRO A 150 2.51 3.59 -3.88
N GLU A 151 3.13 4.29 -2.93
CA GLU A 151 4.58 4.50 -2.85
C GLU A 151 5.37 3.22 -2.56
N VAL A 152 4.72 2.18 -2.02
CA VAL A 152 5.34 0.87 -1.79
C VAL A 152 5.26 0.05 -3.08
N ARG A 153 6.43 -0.12 -3.71
CA ARG A 153 6.57 -0.80 -5.01
C ARG A 153 6.89 -2.28 -4.88
N ALA A 154 7.49 -2.68 -3.75
CA ALA A 154 7.86 -4.06 -3.48
C ALA A 154 7.80 -4.34 -1.98
N VAL A 155 7.46 -5.58 -1.63
CA VAL A 155 7.44 -6.04 -0.23
C VAL A 155 8.41 -7.19 -0.05
N HIS A 156 9.25 -7.11 0.99
CA HIS A 156 10.10 -8.20 1.44
C HIS A 156 9.70 -8.63 2.84
N VAL A 157 9.29 -9.89 2.98
CA VAL A 157 8.90 -10.47 4.28
C VAL A 157 10.02 -11.37 4.81
N GLU A 158 10.51 -11.03 6.00
CA GLU A 158 11.43 -11.86 6.78
C GLU A 158 10.65 -12.62 7.85
N THR A 159 10.83 -13.94 7.92
CA THR A 159 10.25 -14.74 9.01
C THR A 159 11.19 -14.71 10.20
N ALA A 160 10.70 -14.36 11.39
CA ALA A 160 11.49 -14.52 12.60
C ALA A 160 11.85 -16.00 12.81
N PRO A 161 13.10 -16.34 13.20
CA PRO A 161 13.44 -17.70 13.56
C PRO A 161 12.56 -18.13 14.74
N VAL A 162 11.93 -19.29 14.61
CA VAL A 162 11.23 -19.94 15.74
C VAL A 162 12.32 -20.33 16.73
N GLU A 163 12.44 -19.61 17.86
CA GLU A 163 13.27 -20.08 18.96
C GLU A 163 12.74 -21.45 19.38
N PRO A 164 13.57 -22.52 19.37
CA PRO A 164 13.09 -23.85 19.70
C PRO A 164 12.56 -23.82 21.14
N PRO A 165 11.38 -24.42 21.41
CA PRO A 165 10.86 -24.46 22.76
C PRO A 165 11.92 -25.11 23.65
N LEU A 166 12.36 -24.38 24.68
CA LEU A 166 13.30 -24.89 25.67
C LEU A 166 12.65 -26.12 26.33
N LEU A 167 13.07 -27.30 25.90
CA LEU A 167 12.64 -28.55 26.51
C LEU A 167 13.23 -28.57 27.92
N GLN A 168 12.39 -28.33 28.92
CA GLN A 168 12.75 -28.52 30.32
C GLN A 168 12.97 -30.02 30.55
N ILE A 169 14.24 -30.44 30.56
CA ILE A 169 14.61 -31.79 30.96
C ILE A 169 14.43 -31.88 32.47
N GLY A 170 13.34 -32.53 32.90
CA GLY A 170 13.11 -32.86 34.30
C GLY A 170 14.25 -33.75 34.81
N SER A 171 14.85 -33.35 35.94
CA SER A 171 15.90 -34.12 36.61
C SER A 171 15.39 -35.53 36.96
N ALA A 172 16.14 -36.55 36.57
CA ALA A 172 15.82 -37.96 36.82
C ALA A 172 15.59 -38.23 38.32
N PRO A 173 14.61 -39.08 38.69
CA PRO A 173 14.34 -39.40 40.09
C PRO A 173 15.52 -40.16 40.69
N ALA A 174 16.05 -39.66 41.81
CA ALA A 174 17.07 -40.34 42.60
C ALA A 174 16.50 -41.66 43.13
N GLY A 175 17.14 -42.77 42.76
CA GLY A 175 16.74 -44.11 43.14
C GLY A 175 16.61 -44.29 44.65
N ALA A 176 15.44 -44.75 45.09
CA ALA A 176 15.25 -45.29 46.42
C ALA A 176 15.99 -46.63 46.53
N ARG A 177 16.89 -46.73 47.51
CA ARG A 177 17.47 -47.99 47.99
C ARG A 177 16.53 -48.64 48.99
#